data_AF-A0A4Q3HMG4-F1
#
_entry.id   AF-A0A4Q3HMG4-F1
#
_cell.length_a   1.000
_cell.length_b   1.000
_cell.length_c   1.000
_cell.angle_alpha   90.00
_cell.angle_beta   90.00
_cell.angle_gamma   90.00
#
_symmetry.space_group_name_H-M   'P 1'
#
loop_
_entity.id
_entity.type
_entity.pdbx_description
1 polymer ?
#
loop_
_entity_poly.entity_id
_entity_poly.type
_entity_poly.pdbx_seq_one_letter_code
_entity_poly.pdbx_strand_id
1 'polypeptide(L)'
;MNMGYERSFFFDHVRRNPFSGRLASGQVAGLAAVLEAWEARNPIEGPAALAYALATAFHETAATMQPVRETLAKTDQLAVVRLESAYSAGRLRTVKTPYWRYDADGRTWLGRGLVQLTHRRNYQKMSALTGIDLVTAPHRAMEMDVAVKILIEGMRAGSFTGRKLGDYFGPGKSDWVGARKIINGNDRAAQVAGYAKAFAAALRDDAAMAA
;
A
#
# COMPACT_ATOMS: atom_id res chain seq x y z
N MET A 1 7.94 24.26 6.11
CA MET A 1 9.03 23.42 6.64
C MET A 1 9.20 22.26 5.68
N ASN A 2 10.39 22.11 5.10
CA ASN A 2 10.70 20.96 4.27
C ASN A 2 10.80 19.76 5.21
N MET A 3 9.88 18.80 5.12
CA MET A 3 9.88 17.60 5.96
C MET A 3 10.91 16.64 5.37
N GLY A 4 12.19 17.02 5.47
CA GLY A 4 13.32 16.19 5.10
C GLY A 4 13.54 15.17 6.21
N TYR A 5 13.42 13.89 5.87
CA TYR A 5 13.92 12.82 6.72
C TYR A 5 15.35 12.53 6.30
N GLU A 6 16.26 12.37 7.25
CA GLU A 6 17.61 11.92 6.95
C GLU A 6 17.55 10.51 6.32
N ARG A 7 17.74 10.44 5.01
CA ARG A 7 17.52 9.22 4.22
C ARG A 7 18.44 8.10 4.67
N SER A 8 19.67 8.40 5.07
CA SER A 8 20.62 7.38 5.53
C SER A 8 20.15 6.73 6.84
N PHE A 9 19.69 7.54 7.80
CA PHE A 9 19.11 7.10 9.06
C PHE A 9 17.88 6.24 8.83
N PHE A 10 16.97 6.68 7.94
CA PHE A 10 15.78 5.90 7.59
C PHE A 10 16.17 4.52 7.06
N PHE A 11 17.03 4.46 6.05
CA PHE A 11 17.42 3.20 5.42
C PHE A 11 18.21 2.28 6.36
N ASP A 12 19.07 2.84 7.22
CA ASP A 12 19.82 2.10 8.23
C ASP A 12 18.92 1.50 9.30
N HIS A 13 17.88 2.22 9.71
CA HIS A 13 16.93 1.76 10.72
C HIS A 13 16.00 0.69 10.15
N VAL A 14 15.36 0.95 9.01
CA VAL A 14 14.43 -0.02 8.40
C VAL A 14 15.14 -1.31 7.98
N ARG A 15 16.42 -1.22 7.56
CA ARG A 15 17.24 -2.40 7.28
C ARG A 15 17.28 -3.35 8.47
N ARG A 16 17.45 -2.84 9.70
CA ARG A 16 17.47 -3.67 10.92
C ARG A 16 16.08 -4.17 11.29
N ASN A 17 15.06 -3.31 11.20
CA ASN A 17 13.67 -3.62 11.50
C ASN A 17 12.75 -2.72 10.65
N PRO A 18 11.90 -3.25 9.75
CA PRO A 18 11.40 -4.63 9.70
C PRO A 18 12.11 -5.60 8.73
N PHE A 19 13.23 -5.21 8.11
CA PHE A 19 13.85 -6.01 7.03
C PHE A 19 14.96 -6.99 7.46
N SER A 20 15.11 -7.24 8.77
CA SER A 20 15.96 -8.30 9.33
C SER A 20 17.43 -8.28 8.88
N GLY A 21 18.00 -7.09 8.69
CA GLY A 21 19.41 -6.85 8.46
C GLY A 21 19.83 -6.58 7.01
N ARG A 22 18.94 -6.76 6.02
CA ARG A 22 19.28 -6.55 4.60
C ARG A 22 18.16 -5.86 3.84
N LEU A 23 18.54 -5.00 2.89
CA LEU A 23 17.61 -4.42 1.91
C LEU A 23 18.04 -4.83 0.50
N ALA A 24 17.11 -5.38 -0.27
CA ALA A 24 17.26 -5.59 -1.69
C ALA A 24 17.09 -4.26 -2.46
N SER A 25 17.66 -4.14 -3.65
CA SER A 25 17.54 -2.94 -4.49
C SER A 25 16.08 -2.56 -4.76
N GLY A 26 15.21 -3.55 -5.02
CA GLY A 26 13.77 -3.33 -5.17
C GLY A 26 13.11 -2.79 -3.90
N GLN A 27 13.54 -3.22 -2.71
CA GLN A 27 13.00 -2.69 -1.46
C GLN A 27 13.41 -1.22 -1.28
N VAL A 28 14.68 -0.89 -1.57
CA VAL A 28 15.17 0.48 -1.54
C VAL A 28 14.39 1.37 -2.49
N ALA A 29 14.21 0.94 -3.75
CA ALA A 29 13.47 1.70 -4.76
C ALA A 29 12.00 1.92 -4.36
N GLY A 30 11.34 0.90 -3.83
CA GLY A 30 9.94 1.00 -3.38
C GLY A 30 9.76 1.93 -2.19
N LEU A 31 10.64 1.83 -1.19
CA LEU A 31 10.67 2.73 -0.04
C LEU A 31 10.90 4.18 -0.49
N ALA A 32 11.91 4.41 -1.33
CA ALA A 32 12.23 5.74 -1.87
C ALA A 32 11.04 6.35 -2.61
N ALA A 33 10.39 5.59 -3.49
CA ALA A 33 9.23 6.06 -4.25
C ALA A 33 8.06 6.50 -3.36
N VAL A 34 7.79 5.77 -2.26
CA VAL A 34 6.74 6.16 -1.31
C VAL A 34 7.12 7.43 -0.54
N LEU A 35 8.37 7.54 -0.07
CA LEU A 35 8.86 8.73 0.64
C LEU A 35 8.79 9.98 -0.25
N GLU A 36 9.34 9.90 -1.46
CA GLU A 36 9.36 11.02 -2.42
C GLU A 36 7.96 11.46 -2.81
N ALA A 37 7.07 10.51 -3.11
CA ALA A 37 5.69 10.81 -3.43
C ALA A 37 4.93 11.43 -2.25
N TRP A 38 5.24 11.01 -1.02
CA TRP A 38 4.66 11.59 0.19
C TRP A 38 5.13 13.03 0.39
N GLU A 39 6.44 13.28 0.36
CA GLU A 39 7.05 14.61 0.52
C GLU A 39 6.53 15.60 -0.54
N ALA A 40 6.41 15.18 -1.80
CA ALA A 40 5.92 16.00 -2.90
C ALA A 40 4.47 16.50 -2.71
N ARG A 41 3.69 15.89 -1.79
CA ARG A 41 2.30 16.27 -1.50
C ARG A 41 2.15 17.24 -0.33
N ASN A 42 3.25 17.57 0.37
CA ASN A 42 3.26 18.36 1.60
C ASN A 42 2.10 17.99 2.57
N PRO A 43 2.04 16.73 3.03
CA PRO A 43 0.87 16.19 3.72
C PRO A 43 0.77 16.69 5.16
N ILE A 44 -0.43 17.10 5.53
CA ILE A 44 -0.77 17.60 6.88
C ILE A 44 -0.90 16.48 7.91
N GLU A 45 -1.03 15.22 7.45
CA GLU A 45 -1.23 14.04 8.29
C GLU A 45 0.03 13.62 9.07
N GLY A 46 1.21 14.13 8.67
CA GLY A 46 2.48 13.98 9.39
C GLY A 46 3.18 12.62 9.22
N PRO A 47 4.36 12.45 9.85
CA PRO A 47 5.21 11.27 9.70
C PRO A 47 4.56 9.95 10.15
N ALA A 48 3.65 9.99 11.12
CA ALA A 48 2.94 8.80 11.59
C ALA A 48 2.05 8.19 10.50
N ALA A 49 1.40 9.04 9.69
CA ALA A 49 0.57 8.59 8.58
C ALA A 49 1.42 7.99 7.44
N LEU A 50 2.59 8.57 7.14
CA LEU A 50 3.57 7.99 6.22
C LEU A 50 4.04 6.62 6.68
N ALA A 51 4.42 6.50 7.96
CA ALA A 51 4.84 5.24 8.55
C ALA A 51 3.78 4.14 8.37
N TYR A 52 2.50 4.52 8.49
CA TYR A 52 1.39 3.60 8.30
C TYR A 52 1.18 3.20 6.82
N ALA A 53 1.36 4.14 5.89
CA ALA A 53 1.33 3.84 4.46
C ALA A 53 2.46 2.87 4.05
N LEU A 54 3.68 3.09 4.56
CA LEU A 54 4.83 2.19 4.38
C LEU A 54 4.56 0.80 4.95
N ALA A 55 4.00 0.71 6.16
CA ALA A 55 3.64 -0.55 6.79
C ALA A 55 2.56 -1.31 6.02
N THR A 56 1.59 -0.58 5.45
CA THR A 56 0.57 -1.15 4.57
C THR A 56 1.23 -1.76 3.34
N ALA A 57 2.04 -0.98 2.61
CA ALA A 57 2.76 -1.47 1.44
C ALA A 57 3.65 -2.68 1.78
N PHE A 58 4.37 -2.64 2.90
CA PHE A 58 5.19 -3.74 3.38
C PHE A 58 4.37 -5.02 3.60
N HIS A 59 3.23 -4.91 4.29
CA HIS A 59 2.39 -6.06 4.58
C HIS A 59 1.76 -6.66 3.32
N GLU A 60 1.13 -5.81 2.48
CA GLU A 60 0.36 -6.25 1.32
C GLU A 60 1.25 -6.79 0.18
N THR A 61 2.54 -6.42 0.17
CA THR A 61 3.50 -6.85 -0.87
C THR A 61 4.45 -7.96 -0.41
N ALA A 62 4.18 -8.58 0.75
CA ALA A 62 5.06 -9.57 1.37
C ALA A 62 6.51 -9.06 1.52
N ALA A 63 6.66 -7.84 2.05
CA ALA A 63 7.91 -7.13 2.26
C ALA A 63 8.74 -6.82 1.00
N THR A 64 8.21 -7.05 -0.20
CA THR A 64 8.95 -6.71 -1.44
C THR A 64 9.05 -5.21 -1.67
N MET A 65 8.09 -4.44 -1.14
CA MET A 65 7.88 -3.02 -1.43
C MET A 65 7.72 -2.73 -2.93
N GLN A 66 7.32 -3.75 -3.70
CA GLN A 66 7.05 -3.63 -5.12
C GLN A 66 5.57 -3.89 -5.38
N PRO A 67 4.96 -3.28 -6.40
CA PRO A 67 3.63 -3.67 -6.85
C PRO A 67 3.60 -5.17 -7.13
N VAL A 68 2.66 -5.89 -6.52
CA VAL A 68 2.49 -7.33 -6.74
C VAL A 68 1.11 -7.63 -7.27
N ARG A 69 1.00 -8.71 -8.04
CA ARG A 69 -0.30 -9.30 -8.40
C ARG A 69 -0.75 -10.22 -7.28
N GLU A 70 -2.05 -10.37 -7.14
CA GLU A 70 -2.67 -11.36 -6.28
C GLU A 70 -2.04 -12.74 -6.51
N THR A 71 -1.86 -13.51 -5.42
CA THR A 71 -1.10 -14.78 -5.41
C THR A 71 0.40 -14.66 -5.72
N LEU A 72 0.96 -13.43 -5.76
CA LEU A 72 2.34 -13.14 -6.17
C LEU A 72 2.67 -13.70 -7.57
N ALA A 73 1.69 -13.72 -8.47
CA ALA A 73 1.89 -14.21 -9.82
C ALA A 73 2.71 -13.24 -10.67
N LYS A 74 3.53 -13.79 -11.58
CA LYS A 74 4.32 -12.98 -12.53
C LYS A 74 3.44 -12.36 -13.63
N THR A 75 2.31 -12.97 -13.95
CA THR A 75 1.39 -12.52 -14.99
C THR A 75 -0.05 -12.57 -14.49
N ASP A 76 -0.92 -11.78 -15.12
CA ASP A 76 -2.36 -11.81 -14.81
C ASP A 76 -2.93 -13.22 -15.09
N GLN A 77 -2.55 -13.85 -16.20
CA GLN A 77 -3.00 -15.21 -16.55
C GLN A 77 -2.67 -16.22 -15.44
N LEU A 78 -1.46 -16.16 -14.88
CA LEU A 78 -1.06 -17.07 -13.80
C LEU A 78 -1.83 -16.78 -12.50
N ALA A 79 -2.09 -15.50 -12.18
CA ALA A 79 -2.95 -15.15 -11.05
C ALA A 79 -4.36 -15.70 -11.23
N VAL A 80 -4.96 -15.52 -12.41
CA VAL A 80 -6.28 -16.05 -12.76
C VAL A 80 -6.34 -17.56 -12.61
N VAL A 81 -5.38 -18.30 -13.18
CA VAL A 81 -5.32 -19.77 -13.05
C VAL A 81 -5.27 -20.22 -11.59
N ARG A 82 -4.45 -19.55 -10.76
CA ARG A 82 -4.33 -19.87 -9.33
C ARG A 82 -5.63 -19.56 -8.57
N LEU A 83 -6.26 -18.44 -8.85
CA LEU A 83 -7.52 -18.03 -8.23
C LEU A 83 -8.68 -18.94 -8.65
N GLU A 84 -8.77 -19.31 -9.93
CA GLU A 84 -9.76 -20.28 -10.42
C GLU A 84 -9.59 -21.66 -9.77
N SER A 85 -8.35 -22.13 -9.64
CA SER A 85 -8.06 -23.40 -8.96
C SER A 85 -8.48 -23.35 -7.48
N ALA A 86 -8.16 -22.27 -6.77
CA ALA A 86 -8.56 -22.09 -5.38
C ALA A 86 -10.09 -21.97 -5.22
N TYR A 87 -10.76 -21.26 -6.12
CA TYR A 87 -12.21 -21.11 -6.15
C TYR A 87 -12.92 -22.44 -6.38
N SER A 88 -12.50 -23.18 -7.41
CA SER A 88 -13.06 -24.50 -7.76
C SER A 88 -12.84 -25.54 -6.66
N ALA A 89 -11.74 -25.42 -5.91
CA ALA A 89 -11.45 -26.24 -4.73
C ALA A 89 -12.19 -25.79 -3.45
N GLY A 90 -13.08 -24.79 -3.54
CA GLY A 90 -13.87 -24.30 -2.39
C GLY A 90 -13.05 -23.56 -1.32
N ARG A 91 -11.86 -23.05 -1.66
CA ARG A 91 -10.98 -22.33 -0.73
C ARG A 91 -11.29 -20.83 -0.62
N LEU A 92 -12.06 -20.28 -1.56
CA LEU A 92 -12.48 -18.88 -1.59
C LEU A 92 -13.96 -18.72 -1.22
N ARG A 93 -14.37 -19.28 -0.08
CA ARG A 93 -15.79 -19.43 0.34
C ARG A 93 -16.58 -18.12 0.46
N THR A 94 -15.89 -17.01 0.71
CA THR A 94 -16.52 -15.69 0.86
C THR A 94 -16.74 -14.98 -0.47
N VAL A 95 -16.09 -15.45 -1.54
CA VAL A 95 -16.21 -14.84 -2.87
C VAL A 95 -17.47 -15.37 -3.55
N LYS A 96 -18.46 -14.49 -3.75
CA LYS A 96 -19.67 -14.84 -4.51
C LYS A 96 -19.49 -14.65 -6.02
N THR A 97 -18.74 -13.62 -6.42
CA THR A 97 -18.52 -13.28 -7.83
C THR A 97 -17.02 -13.21 -8.09
N PRO A 98 -16.48 -14.05 -8.98
CA PRO A 98 -15.04 -14.15 -9.25
C PRO A 98 -14.56 -12.94 -10.06
N TYR A 99 -14.10 -11.90 -9.36
CA TYR A 99 -13.66 -10.63 -9.95
C TYR A 99 -12.40 -10.73 -10.82
N TRP A 100 -11.66 -11.82 -10.71
CA TRP A 100 -10.43 -12.05 -11.47
C TRP A 100 -10.68 -12.65 -12.86
N ARG A 101 -11.90 -13.10 -13.18
CA ARG A 101 -12.20 -13.56 -14.54
C ARG A 101 -12.07 -12.40 -15.53
N TYR A 102 -11.55 -12.71 -16.71
CA TYR A 102 -11.52 -11.76 -17.81
C TYR A 102 -12.94 -11.42 -18.25
N ASP A 103 -13.23 -10.14 -18.43
CA ASP A 103 -14.45 -9.67 -19.06
C ASP A 103 -14.37 -9.79 -20.60
N ALA A 104 -15.44 -9.41 -21.29
CA ALA A 104 -15.54 -9.48 -22.75
C ALA A 104 -14.46 -8.64 -23.47
N ASP A 105 -13.90 -7.64 -22.80
CA ASP A 105 -12.85 -6.76 -23.32
C ASP A 105 -11.44 -7.24 -22.89
N GLY A 106 -11.33 -8.44 -22.32
CA GLY A 106 -10.04 -9.00 -21.88
C GLY A 106 -9.47 -8.35 -20.63
N ARG A 107 -10.29 -7.69 -19.81
CA ARG A 107 -9.84 -7.04 -18.56
C ARG A 107 -10.15 -7.90 -17.34
N THR A 108 -9.24 -7.89 -16.36
CA THR A 108 -9.42 -8.60 -15.09
C THR A 108 -9.18 -7.68 -13.90
N TRP A 109 -9.99 -7.85 -12.86
CA TRP A 109 -10.03 -7.00 -11.66
C TRP A 109 -9.40 -7.67 -10.43
N LEU A 110 -8.46 -8.58 -10.68
CA LEU A 110 -7.61 -9.19 -9.64
C LEU A 110 -6.79 -8.15 -8.87
N GLY A 111 -6.31 -8.55 -7.69
CA GLY A 111 -5.50 -7.70 -6.80
C GLY A 111 -4.19 -7.24 -7.44
N ARG A 112 -3.92 -5.94 -7.44
CA ARG A 112 -2.65 -5.36 -7.94
C ARG A 112 -2.13 -4.26 -7.02
N GLY A 113 -0.85 -3.94 -7.19
CA GLY A 113 -0.23 -2.77 -6.58
C GLY A 113 0.23 -2.98 -5.14
N LEU A 114 0.56 -1.87 -4.48
CA LEU A 114 1.05 -1.84 -3.10
C LEU A 114 -0.04 -2.08 -2.04
N VAL A 115 -1.31 -2.15 -2.46
CA VAL A 115 -2.48 -2.25 -1.56
C VAL A 115 -3.48 -3.33 -2.00
N GLN A 116 -3.09 -4.19 -2.95
CA GLN A 116 -3.94 -5.25 -3.50
C GLN A 116 -5.34 -4.77 -3.93
N LEU A 117 -5.39 -3.78 -4.83
CA LEU A 117 -6.64 -3.25 -5.37
C LEU A 117 -7.41 -4.33 -6.15
N THR A 118 -8.58 -4.74 -5.66
CA THR A 118 -9.45 -5.76 -6.26
C THR A 118 -10.81 -5.18 -6.67
N HIS A 119 -11.55 -5.87 -7.55
CA HIS A 119 -12.88 -5.52 -8.04
C HIS A 119 -12.96 -4.27 -8.93
N ARG A 120 -13.74 -4.37 -10.02
CA ARG A 120 -13.96 -3.29 -11.01
C ARG A 120 -14.32 -1.94 -10.39
N ARG A 121 -15.24 -1.94 -9.42
CA ARG A 121 -15.69 -0.72 -8.73
C ARG A 121 -14.56 0.04 -8.04
N ASN A 122 -13.54 -0.66 -7.52
CA ASN A 122 -12.43 0.00 -6.85
C ASN A 122 -11.43 0.55 -7.87
N TYR A 123 -11.21 -0.14 -9.00
CA TYR A 123 -10.47 0.42 -10.13
C TYR A 123 -11.13 1.69 -10.68
N GLN A 124 -12.46 1.71 -10.81
CA GLN A 124 -13.22 2.91 -11.21
C GLN A 124 -13.04 4.06 -10.23
N LYS A 125 -13.19 3.80 -8.91
CA LYS A 125 -12.97 4.81 -7.86
C LYS A 125 -11.55 5.36 -7.89
N MET A 126 -10.54 4.49 -7.99
CA MET A 126 -9.14 4.91 -8.06
C MET A 126 -8.83 5.65 -9.36
N SER A 127 -9.48 5.29 -10.47
CA SER A 127 -9.33 6.00 -11.74
C SER A 127 -9.82 7.45 -11.60
N ALA A 128 -11.00 7.65 -11.02
CA ALA A 128 -11.53 8.98 -10.75
C ALA A 128 -10.66 9.77 -9.75
N LEU A 129 -10.20 9.13 -8.67
CA LEU A 129 -9.37 9.78 -7.64
C LEU A 129 -8.00 10.22 -8.16
N THR A 130 -7.37 9.38 -8.99
CA THR A 130 -5.99 9.60 -9.42
C THR A 130 -5.87 10.30 -10.77
N GLY A 131 -6.96 10.36 -11.54
CA GLY A 131 -6.96 10.82 -12.95
C GLY A 131 -6.28 9.84 -13.92
N ILE A 132 -5.95 8.63 -13.47
CA ILE A 132 -5.26 7.60 -14.25
C ILE A 132 -6.32 6.63 -14.76
N ASP A 133 -6.35 6.34 -16.07
CA ASP A 133 -7.28 5.35 -16.59
C ASP A 133 -6.87 3.93 -16.16
N LEU A 134 -7.54 3.45 -15.12
CA LEU A 134 -7.39 2.10 -14.57
C LEU A 134 -8.53 1.17 -15.01
N VAL A 135 -9.52 1.71 -15.74
CA VAL A 135 -10.69 0.94 -16.18
C VAL A 135 -10.41 0.31 -17.53
N THR A 136 -9.82 1.05 -18.46
CA THR A 136 -9.40 0.47 -19.74
C THR A 136 -8.07 -0.24 -19.62
N ALA A 137 -7.19 0.21 -18.70
CA ALA A 137 -5.85 -0.30 -18.50
C ALA A 137 -5.59 -0.70 -17.02
N PRO A 138 -6.25 -1.74 -16.48
CA PRO A 138 -6.09 -2.14 -15.08
C PRO A 138 -4.68 -2.63 -14.73
N HIS A 139 -3.90 -3.07 -15.71
CA HIS A 139 -2.51 -3.48 -15.50
C HIS A 139 -1.62 -2.33 -15.00
N ARG A 140 -1.99 -1.07 -15.26
CA ARG A 140 -1.25 0.11 -14.80
C ARG A 140 -1.15 0.20 -13.28
N ALA A 141 -2.03 -0.46 -12.53
CA ALA A 141 -1.88 -0.59 -11.08
C ALA A 141 -0.61 -1.35 -10.64
N MET A 142 0.14 -1.96 -11.59
CA MET A 142 1.47 -2.54 -11.37
C MET A 142 2.62 -1.57 -11.66
N GLU A 143 2.36 -0.41 -12.26
CA GLU A 143 3.35 0.65 -12.42
C GLU A 143 3.62 1.28 -11.04
N MET A 144 4.89 1.51 -10.70
CA MET A 144 5.27 1.93 -9.35
C MET A 144 4.66 3.28 -8.96
N ASP A 145 4.77 4.28 -9.83
CA ASP A 145 4.23 5.63 -9.63
C ASP A 145 2.71 5.61 -9.46
N VAL A 146 2.01 4.81 -10.27
CA VAL A 146 0.56 4.61 -10.18
C VAL A 146 0.19 3.92 -8.86
N ALA A 147 0.91 2.85 -8.49
CA ALA A 147 0.64 2.10 -7.26
C ALA A 147 0.88 2.94 -6.00
N VAL A 148 1.94 3.77 -5.98
CA VAL A 148 2.22 4.72 -4.90
C VAL A 148 1.13 5.79 -4.83
N LYS A 149 0.68 6.33 -5.98
CA LYS A 149 -0.43 7.29 -6.02
C LYS A 149 -1.74 6.68 -5.48
N ILE A 150 -2.06 5.45 -5.88
CA ILE A 150 -3.23 4.71 -5.37
C ILE A 150 -3.13 4.51 -3.85
N LEU A 151 -1.96 4.08 -3.35
CA LEU A 151 -1.73 3.89 -1.92
C LEU A 151 -1.97 5.20 -1.15
N ILE A 152 -1.26 6.27 -1.50
CA ILE A 152 -1.29 7.52 -0.74
C ILE A 152 -2.66 8.18 -0.85
N GLU A 153 -3.15 8.46 -2.07
CA GLU A 153 -4.42 9.18 -2.23
C GLU A 153 -5.60 8.34 -1.74
N GLY A 154 -5.58 7.03 -1.99
CA GLY A 154 -6.63 6.13 -1.52
C GLY A 154 -6.76 6.14 0.01
N MET A 155 -5.64 6.13 0.72
CA MET A 155 -5.62 6.17 2.19
C MET A 155 -5.99 7.57 2.74
N ARG A 156 -5.62 8.65 2.04
CA ARG A 156 -5.96 10.03 2.44
C ARG A 156 -7.44 10.36 2.21
N ALA A 157 -7.99 9.93 1.08
CA ALA A 157 -9.40 10.14 0.74
C ALA A 157 -10.34 9.11 1.37
N GLY A 158 -9.80 8.02 1.94
CA GLY A 158 -10.58 6.89 2.43
C GLY A 158 -11.32 6.13 1.33
N SER A 159 -10.76 6.08 0.12
CA SER A 159 -11.45 5.54 -1.06
C SER A 159 -11.57 4.02 -1.09
N PHE A 160 -10.91 3.32 -0.16
CA PHE A 160 -11.02 1.87 0.00
C PHE A 160 -12.26 1.47 0.85
N THR A 161 -12.42 2.06 2.03
CA THR A 161 -13.45 1.66 3.01
C THR A 161 -14.31 2.80 3.56
N GLY A 162 -13.99 4.05 3.21
CA GLY A 162 -14.56 5.27 3.80
C GLY A 162 -13.77 5.80 5.00
N ARG A 163 -12.79 5.06 5.51
CA ARG A 163 -11.90 5.48 6.60
C ARG A 163 -10.61 6.05 6.04
N LYS A 164 -10.15 7.19 6.55
CA LYS A 164 -8.98 7.93 6.04
C LYS A 164 -7.87 8.08 7.07
N LEU A 165 -6.65 8.40 6.62
CA LEU A 165 -5.49 8.63 7.49
C LEU A 165 -5.76 9.65 8.60
N GLY A 166 -6.41 10.78 8.27
CA GLY A 166 -6.77 11.81 9.27
C GLY A 166 -7.76 11.35 10.35
N ASP A 167 -8.47 10.23 10.14
CA ASP A 167 -9.32 9.64 11.17
C ASP A 167 -8.50 8.99 12.30
N TYR A 168 -7.22 8.69 12.06
CA TYR A 168 -6.35 7.93 13.00
C TYR A 168 -5.05 8.64 13.36
N PHE A 169 -4.56 9.53 12.51
CA PHE A 169 -3.30 10.25 12.69
C PHE A 169 -3.50 11.76 12.60
N GLY A 170 -2.79 12.50 13.44
CA GLY A 170 -2.81 13.96 13.52
C GLY A 170 -2.11 14.48 14.77
N PRO A 171 -2.17 15.79 15.06
CA PRO A 171 -1.55 16.37 16.25
C PRO A 171 -2.03 15.68 17.54
N GLY A 172 -1.10 15.11 18.30
CA GLY A 172 -1.39 14.38 19.54
C GLY A 172 -2.18 13.07 19.35
N LYS A 173 -2.36 12.61 18.11
CA LYS A 173 -3.23 11.48 17.77
C LYS A 173 -2.50 10.44 16.93
N SER A 174 -2.47 9.19 17.40
CA SER A 174 -1.92 8.06 16.64
C SER A 174 -2.59 6.75 17.04
N ASP A 175 -3.58 6.32 16.26
CA ASP A 175 -4.25 5.02 16.41
C ASP A 175 -3.74 4.01 15.36
N TRP A 176 -2.61 3.38 15.67
CA TRP A 176 -1.94 2.42 14.80
C TRP A 176 -2.76 1.17 14.53
N VAL A 177 -3.55 0.70 15.49
CA VAL A 177 -4.30 -0.55 15.36
C VAL A 177 -5.61 -0.30 14.62
N GLY A 178 -6.36 0.74 15.00
CA GLY A 178 -7.62 1.10 14.37
C GLY A 178 -7.47 1.55 12.92
N ALA A 179 -6.31 2.09 12.54
CA ALA A 179 -6.00 2.49 11.17
C ALA A 179 -6.08 1.33 10.15
N ARG A 180 -6.11 0.06 10.58
CA ARG A 180 -6.26 -1.07 9.66
C ARG A 180 -7.56 -1.01 8.87
N LYS A 181 -8.58 -0.37 9.44
CA LYS A 181 -9.89 -0.14 8.83
C LYS A 181 -9.81 0.73 7.58
N ILE A 182 -8.72 1.46 7.34
CA ILE A 182 -8.47 2.17 6.07
C ILE A 182 -8.42 1.18 4.91
N ILE A 183 -7.86 -0.02 5.11
CA ILE A 183 -7.61 -1.00 4.03
C ILE A 183 -8.57 -2.19 4.11
N ASN A 184 -8.56 -2.93 5.23
CA ASN A 184 -9.26 -4.21 5.33
C ASN A 184 -9.68 -4.53 6.78
N GLY A 185 -10.73 -3.86 7.25
CA GLY A 185 -11.32 -4.12 8.56
C GLY A 185 -10.28 -4.13 9.70
N ASN A 186 -10.23 -5.21 10.48
CA ASN A 186 -9.26 -5.40 11.56
C ASN A 186 -8.27 -6.56 11.29
N ASP A 187 -8.24 -7.11 10.08
CA ASP A 187 -7.38 -8.26 9.80
C ASP A 187 -5.90 -7.88 9.91
N ARG A 188 -5.13 -8.69 10.66
CA ARG A 188 -3.71 -8.47 10.99
C ARG A 188 -3.40 -7.08 11.58
N ALA A 189 -4.38 -6.40 12.18
CA ALA A 189 -4.23 -5.02 12.65
C ALA A 189 -3.03 -4.80 13.59
N ALA A 190 -2.83 -5.68 14.58
CA ALA A 190 -1.71 -5.59 15.51
C ALA A 190 -0.34 -5.79 14.82
N GLN A 191 -0.28 -6.68 13.82
CA GLN A 191 0.93 -6.95 13.05
C GLN A 191 1.32 -5.73 12.19
N VAL A 192 0.36 -5.17 11.45
CA VAL A 192 0.58 -3.96 10.64
C VAL A 192 0.93 -2.76 11.53
N ALA A 193 0.28 -2.61 12.68
CA ALA A 193 0.63 -1.58 13.66
C ALA A 193 2.08 -1.73 14.17
N GLY A 194 2.55 -2.96 14.36
CA GLY A 194 3.95 -3.24 14.71
C GLY A 194 4.92 -2.74 13.64
N TYR A 195 4.65 -3.05 12.37
CA TYR A 195 5.45 -2.54 11.25
C TYR A 195 5.40 -1.01 11.16
N ALA A 196 4.22 -0.41 11.35
CA ALA A 196 4.06 1.05 11.29
C ALA A 196 4.89 1.75 12.37
N LYS A 197 4.93 1.22 13.59
CA LYS A 197 5.77 1.75 14.66
C LYS A 197 7.27 1.61 14.34
N ALA A 198 7.68 0.51 13.69
CA ALA A 198 9.06 0.35 13.24
C ALA A 198 9.44 1.39 12.16
N PHE A 199 8.57 1.63 11.18
CA PHE A 199 8.78 2.71 10.21
C PHE A 199 8.76 4.10 10.85
N ALA A 200 7.87 4.35 11.82
CA ALA A 200 7.80 5.62 12.52
C ALA A 200 9.09 5.93 13.29
N ALA A 201 9.71 4.92 13.92
CA ALA A 201 10.99 5.07 14.58
C ALA A 201 12.15 5.43 13.61
N ALA A 202 12.01 5.08 12.33
CA ALA A 202 12.96 5.39 11.27
C ALA A 202 12.72 6.78 10.63
N LEU A 203 11.55 7.38 10.81
CA LEU A 203 11.16 8.68 10.27
C LEU A 203 11.41 9.78 11.31
N ARG A 204 12.70 10.04 11.61
CA ARG A 204 13.08 11.18 12.46
C ARG A 204 13.17 12.45 11.61
N ASP A 205 12.61 13.54 12.12
CA ASP A 205 12.73 14.87 11.50
C ASP A 205 14.16 15.43 11.69
N ASP A 206 14.70 16.03 10.62
CA ASP A 206 15.98 16.74 10.62
C ASP A 206 16.05 17.88 11.67
N ALA A 207 14.90 18.48 12.03
CA ALA A 207 14.84 19.63 12.94
C ALA A 207 15.11 19.29 14.42
N ALA A 208 14.88 18.05 14.86
CA ALA A 208 15.07 17.65 16.25
C ALA A 208 16.53 17.33 16.60
N MET A 209 17.41 17.26 15.59
CA MET A 209 18.85 17.02 15.73
C MET A 209 19.69 18.30 15.71
N ALA A 210 19.10 19.43 15.31
CA ALA A 210 19.75 20.73 15.21
C ALA A 210 19.43 21.67 16.40
N ALA A 211 18.74 21.17 17.42
CA ALA A 211 18.41 21.84 18.67
C ALA A 211 19.05 21.10 19.85
#